data_AF-A0A4Y2WCT1-F1
#
_entry.id   AF-A0A4Y2WCT1-F1
#
_cell.length_a   1.000
_cell.length_b   1.000
_cell.length_c   1.000
_cell.angle_alpha   90.00
_cell.angle_beta   90.00
_cell.angle_gamma   90.00
#
_symmetry.space_group_name_H-M   'P 1'
#
loop_
_entity.id
_entity.type
_entity.pdbx_description
1 polymer ?
#
loop_
_entity_poly.entity_id
_entity_poly.type
_entity_poly.pdbx_seq_one_letter_code
_entity_poly.pdbx_strand_id
1 'polypeptide(L)'
;MTFAFLSKTSTVAFTFLTISSKLIKVHTSSKLIEKDDKDDKNDKDKDDKDNKDKDDKIVEDGKPKDCSDILASGRNESGIYTIWTGESPTTRKQLRVYCDMETDDGGWTVIQRRGKFSVQQDFYRDWESYKSGFGNISEEFWLGA
;
A
#
# COMPACT_ATOMS: atom_id res chain seq x y z
N MET A 1 -14.02 -60.26 23.77
CA MET A 1 -13.84 -60.57 22.34
C MET A 1 -15.17 -60.33 21.67
N THR A 2 -15.27 -59.23 20.93
CA THR A 2 -16.52 -58.68 20.41
C THR A 2 -16.27 -58.09 19.02
N PHE A 3 -17.31 -58.18 18.20
CA PHE A 3 -17.32 -58.12 16.74
C PHE A 3 -17.24 -56.70 16.12
N ALA A 4 -16.67 -56.68 14.91
CA ALA A 4 -17.04 -55.98 13.65
C ALA A 4 -17.62 -54.54 13.61
N PHE A 5 -17.04 -53.79 12.66
CA PHE A 5 -17.51 -52.66 11.82
C PHE A 5 -18.74 -51.84 12.25
N LEU A 6 -18.50 -50.54 12.49
CA LEU A 6 -19.42 -49.48 12.08
C LEU A 6 -18.70 -48.36 11.33
N SER A 7 -19.26 -48.07 10.16
CA SER A 7 -19.14 -46.86 9.35
C SER A 7 -19.05 -45.56 10.17
N LYS A 8 -18.18 -44.64 9.74
CA LYS A 8 -18.60 -43.27 9.39
C LYS A 8 -17.48 -42.55 8.64
N THR A 9 -17.89 -42.01 7.49
CA THR A 9 -17.23 -41.01 6.66
C THR A 9 -16.22 -40.16 7.41
N SER A 10 -14.98 -40.09 6.91
CA SER A 10 -14.02 -39.04 7.30
C SER A 10 -14.64 -37.70 6.94
N THR A 11 -15.27 -37.09 7.93
CA THR A 11 -15.54 -35.66 7.97
C THR A 11 -14.21 -34.99 7.71
N VAL A 12 -14.04 -34.41 6.53
CA VAL A 12 -12.97 -33.45 6.29
C VAL A 12 -13.22 -32.34 7.30
N ALA A 13 -12.43 -32.33 8.36
CA ALA A 13 -12.41 -31.23 9.30
C ALA A 13 -11.84 -30.04 8.53
N PHE A 14 -12.72 -29.30 7.85
CA PHE A 14 -12.45 -27.93 7.46
C PHE A 14 -12.43 -27.13 8.76
N THR A 15 -11.29 -27.17 9.44
CA THR A 15 -10.94 -26.13 10.39
C THR A 15 -11.10 -24.82 9.63
N PHE A 16 -12.05 -23.99 10.06
CA PHE A 16 -12.20 -22.64 9.57
C PHE A 16 -10.84 -21.95 9.75
N LEU A 17 -10.05 -21.90 8.68
CA LEU A 17 -9.08 -20.85 8.51
C LEU A 17 -9.94 -19.59 8.57
N THR A 18 -9.91 -18.93 9.73
CA THR A 18 -10.26 -17.53 9.77
C THR A 18 -9.43 -16.92 8.65
N ILE A 19 -10.09 -16.48 7.59
CA ILE A 19 -9.45 -15.64 6.59
C ILE A 19 -9.19 -14.35 7.36
N SER A 20 -8.13 -14.34 8.17
CA SER A 20 -7.49 -13.14 8.65
C SER A 20 -7.15 -12.44 7.35
N SER A 21 -7.86 -11.35 7.09
CA SER A 21 -7.74 -10.49 5.92
C SER A 21 -6.31 -9.99 5.86
N LYS A 22 -5.37 -10.83 5.39
CA LYS A 22 -4.00 -10.47 5.17
C LYS A 22 -4.01 -9.53 3.98
N LEU A 23 -3.94 -8.24 4.32
CA LEU A 23 -3.64 -7.12 3.43
C LEU A 23 -2.41 -7.49 2.59
N ILE A 24 -2.49 -7.38 1.27
CA ILE A 24 -1.37 -7.66 0.38
C ILE A 24 -0.39 -6.48 0.47
N LYS A 25 0.86 -6.75 0.88
CA LYS A 25 1.96 -5.77 0.80
C LYS A 25 2.35 -5.67 -0.65
N VAL A 26 1.86 -4.65 -1.35
CA VAL A 26 2.50 -4.25 -2.61
C VAL A 26 3.74 -3.46 -2.18
N HIS A 27 4.84 -4.18 -1.96
CA HIS A 27 6.12 -3.59 -1.63
C HIS A 27 6.67 -2.88 -2.86
N THR A 28 6.42 -1.57 -2.98
CA THR A 28 7.21 -0.72 -3.87
C THR A 28 8.57 -0.53 -3.21
N SER A 29 9.57 -1.22 -3.77
CA SER A 29 10.92 -1.26 -3.23
C SER A 29 11.59 0.12 -3.36
N SER A 30 11.46 0.96 -2.34
CA SER A 30 12.30 2.15 -2.19
C SER A 30 13.69 1.69 -1.76
N LYS A 31 14.62 1.81 -2.71
CA LYS A 31 16.05 1.50 -2.60
C LYS A 31 16.64 2.14 -1.33
N LEU A 32 17.05 1.33 -0.36
CA LEU A 32 17.89 1.77 0.75
C LEU A 32 19.25 2.18 0.18
N ILE A 33 19.61 3.45 0.28
CA ILE A 33 20.98 3.91 0.07
C ILE A 33 21.66 3.83 1.43
N GLU A 34 22.54 2.84 1.59
CA GLU A 34 23.55 2.81 2.64
C GLU A 34 24.38 4.11 2.56
N LYS A 35 24.46 4.83 3.68
CA LYS A 35 25.43 5.90 3.84
C LYS A 35 26.71 5.27 4.34
N ASP A 36 27.68 5.11 3.45
CA ASP A 36 29.06 4.82 3.84
C ASP A 36 29.67 6.09 4.44
N ASP A 37 29.95 6.06 5.74
CA ASP A 37 30.76 7.05 6.43
C ASP A 37 32.21 6.95 5.93
N LYS A 38 32.75 8.04 5.36
CA LYS A 38 34.19 8.26 5.25
C LYS A 38 34.53 9.71 5.59
N ASP A 39 35.03 9.89 6.79
CA ASP A 39 35.86 11.02 7.18
C ASP A 39 37.20 10.97 6.41
N ASP A 40 37.65 12.07 5.79
CA ASP A 40 38.88 12.74 6.21
C ASP A 40 39.16 14.08 5.47
N LYS A 41 39.94 14.90 6.17
CA LYS A 41 40.17 16.36 6.02
C LYS A 41 41.19 16.73 4.93
N ASN A 42 41.05 17.92 4.31
CA ASN A 42 41.96 19.09 4.49
C ASN A 42 41.91 20.12 3.32
N ASP A 43 41.60 21.36 3.70
CA ASP A 43 42.30 22.63 3.41
C ASP A 43 42.63 23.15 1.99
N LYS A 44 42.17 24.40 1.77
CA LYS A 44 42.80 25.59 1.12
C LYS A 44 42.27 26.15 -0.21
N ASP A 45 41.81 27.39 -0.06
CA ASP A 45 42.07 28.61 -0.85
C ASP A 45 41.43 28.84 -2.25
N LYS A 46 40.55 29.85 -2.23
CA LYS A 46 40.49 31.07 -3.08
C LYS A 46 39.81 31.08 -4.48
N ASP A 47 38.92 32.06 -4.56
CA ASP A 47 38.60 33.00 -5.64
C ASP A 47 37.80 32.53 -6.87
N ASP A 48 36.54 33.01 -6.87
CA ASP A 48 35.71 33.49 -7.98
C ASP A 48 35.73 32.74 -9.31
N LYS A 49 34.62 32.03 -9.58
CA LYS A 49 33.90 32.04 -10.87
C LYS A 49 32.52 31.40 -10.73
N ASP A 50 31.57 32.08 -11.36
CA ASP A 50 30.17 31.67 -11.52
C ASP A 50 30.04 30.18 -11.88
N ASN A 51 29.38 29.39 -11.02
CA ASN A 51 28.52 28.34 -11.53
C ASN A 51 27.31 28.10 -10.63
N LYS A 52 26.17 28.14 -11.30
CA LYS A 52 24.82 28.04 -10.80
C LYS A 52 24.49 26.56 -10.62
N ASP A 53 24.96 25.96 -9.54
CA ASP A 53 24.50 24.63 -9.14
C ASP A 53 23.65 24.81 -7.89
N LYS A 54 22.42 25.30 -8.13
CA LYS A 54 21.32 25.04 -7.22
C LYS A 54 21.12 23.54 -7.32
N ASP A 55 21.63 22.80 -6.34
CA ASP A 55 21.26 21.41 -6.17
C ASP A 55 19.75 21.36 -6.14
N ASP A 56 19.20 20.88 -7.25
CA ASP A 56 17.78 20.74 -7.47
C ASP A 56 17.26 19.91 -6.30
N LYS A 57 16.66 20.60 -5.33
CA LYS A 57 15.45 20.10 -4.71
C LYS A 57 14.55 19.80 -5.90
N ILE A 58 14.58 18.54 -6.35
CA ILE A 58 13.48 17.94 -7.09
C ILE A 58 12.28 18.45 -6.31
N VAL A 59 11.51 19.34 -6.93
CA VAL A 59 10.22 19.71 -6.39
C VAL A 59 9.47 18.39 -6.44
N GLU A 60 9.55 17.65 -5.35
CA GLU A 60 8.54 16.69 -4.93
C GLU A 60 7.26 17.50 -5.11
N ASP A 61 6.61 17.27 -6.25
CA ASP A 61 5.22 17.59 -6.44
C ASP A 61 4.56 17.12 -5.15
N GLY A 62 4.26 18.02 -4.21
CA GLY A 62 4.02 17.75 -2.79
C GLY A 62 2.70 17.02 -2.54
N LYS A 63 2.49 15.95 -3.30
CA LYS A 63 1.28 15.17 -3.45
C LYS A 63 1.73 13.72 -3.27
N PRO A 64 1.21 13.04 -2.24
CA PRO A 64 1.58 11.66 -1.97
C PRO A 64 1.22 10.75 -3.15
N LYS A 65 2.13 9.87 -3.54
CA LYS A 65 1.93 8.89 -4.61
C LYS A 65 1.25 7.63 -4.07
N ASP A 66 1.49 7.30 -2.82
CA ASP A 66 0.90 6.17 -2.11
C ASP A 66 0.67 6.47 -0.62
N CYS A 67 0.21 5.47 0.13
CA CYS A 67 -0.05 5.61 1.57
C CYS A 67 1.24 5.69 2.40
N SER A 68 2.38 5.24 1.89
CA SER A 68 3.66 5.34 2.59
C SER A 68 4.17 6.79 2.63
N ASP A 69 4.00 7.54 1.53
CA ASP A 69 4.28 8.99 1.49
C ASP A 69 3.40 9.76 2.49
N ILE A 70 2.13 9.35 2.60
CA ILE A 70 1.18 9.94 3.55
C ILE A 70 1.63 9.67 4.98
N LEU A 71 2.04 8.44 5.29
CA LEU A 71 2.57 8.10 6.61
C LEU A 71 3.83 8.91 6.92
N ALA A 72 4.75 9.05 5.96
CA ALA A 72 5.97 9.84 6.10
C ALA A 72 5.68 11.34 6.34
N SER A 73 4.54 11.84 5.88
CA SER A 73 4.08 13.21 6.19
C SER A 73 3.56 13.40 7.62
N GLY A 74 3.56 12.34 8.45
CA GLY A 74 3.13 12.36 9.84
C GLY A 74 1.65 12.03 10.06
N ARG A 75 0.93 11.59 9.02
CA ARG A 75 -0.47 11.19 9.11
C ARG A 75 -0.56 9.69 9.40
N ASN A 76 -0.83 9.36 10.65
CA ASN A 76 -0.73 8.00 11.22
C ASN A 76 -2.09 7.34 11.53
N GLU A 77 -3.21 7.95 11.13
CA GLU A 77 -4.55 7.38 11.34
C GLU A 77 -5.03 6.63 10.11
N SER A 78 -5.55 5.42 10.29
CA SER A 78 -6.16 4.64 9.20
C SER A 78 -7.42 5.33 8.66
N GLY A 79 -7.60 5.36 7.35
CA GLY A 79 -8.73 6.07 6.76
C GLY A 79 -8.69 6.23 5.25
N ILE A 80 -9.58 7.06 4.71
CA ILE A 80 -9.63 7.33 3.27
C ILE A 80 -8.77 8.54 2.96
N TYR A 81 -7.83 8.34 2.04
CA TYR A 81 -6.92 9.36 1.58
C TYR A 81 -7.00 9.54 0.07
N THR A 82 -6.39 10.61 -0.39
CA THR A 82 -6.18 10.88 -1.81
C THR A 82 -4.71 10.70 -2.11
N ILE A 83 -4.41 9.91 -3.15
CA ILE A 83 -3.08 9.76 -3.72
C ILE A 83 -3.09 10.24 -5.18
N TRP A 84 -1.92 10.59 -5.70
CA TRP A 84 -1.73 11.04 -7.07
C TRP A 84 -0.82 10.08 -7.82
N THR A 85 -1.44 9.31 -8.71
CA THR A 85 -0.75 8.32 -9.56
C THR A 85 -0.33 8.97 -10.88
N GLY A 86 0.83 8.64 -11.42
CA GLY A 86 1.33 9.15 -12.70
C GLY A 86 2.64 9.93 -12.58
N GLU A 87 3.49 9.80 -13.60
CA GLU A 87 4.88 10.28 -13.58
C GLU A 87 5.02 11.76 -13.98
N SER A 88 4.02 12.33 -14.66
CA SER A 88 4.06 13.70 -15.19
C SER A 88 2.89 14.54 -14.66
N PRO A 89 3.05 15.87 -14.51
CA PRO A 89 1.94 16.79 -14.26
C PRO A 89 0.75 16.62 -15.21
N THR A 90 0.99 16.20 -16.46
CA THR A 90 -0.05 16.03 -17.47
C THR A 90 -0.77 14.68 -17.40
N THR A 91 -0.15 13.67 -16.79
CA THR A 91 -0.71 12.31 -16.67
C THR A 91 -1.17 11.96 -15.24
N ARG A 92 -0.97 12.88 -14.30
CA ARG A 92 -1.33 12.68 -12.90
C ARG A 92 -2.84 12.49 -12.74
N LYS A 93 -3.23 11.34 -12.20
CA LYS A 93 -4.60 10.98 -11.85
C LYS A 93 -4.76 10.92 -10.34
N GLN A 94 -5.81 11.57 -9.85
CA GLN A 94 -6.21 11.51 -8.46
C GLN A 94 -6.97 10.21 -8.20
N LEU A 95 -6.58 9.48 -7.15
CA LEU A 95 -7.26 8.26 -6.71
C LEU A 95 -7.57 8.33 -5.22
N ARG A 96 -8.80 7.97 -4.85
CA ARG A 96 -9.17 7.80 -3.45
C ARG A 96 -8.87 6.35 -3.05
N VAL A 97 -8.16 6.18 -1.95
CA VAL A 97 -7.75 4.87 -1.43
C VAL A 97 -7.99 4.80 0.06
N TYR A 98 -8.19 3.59 0.58
CA TYR A 98 -8.11 3.36 2.02
C TYR A 98 -6.65 3.09 2.37
N CYS A 99 -6.11 3.87 3.31
CA CYS A 99 -4.79 3.65 3.89
C CYS A 99 -4.93 3.01 5.26
N ASP A 100 -4.25 1.88 5.47
CA ASP A 100 -4.04 1.32 6.80
C ASP A 100 -2.69 1.83 7.32
N MET A 101 -2.74 2.65 8.36
CA MET A 101 -1.60 3.32 8.98
C MET A 101 -1.20 2.71 10.32
N GLU A 102 -1.93 1.69 10.78
CA GLU A 102 -1.83 1.16 12.14
C GLU A 102 -1.30 -0.27 12.15
N THR A 103 -1.63 -1.09 11.15
CA THR A 103 -1.18 -2.48 11.05
C THR A 103 0.24 -2.56 10.52
N ASP A 104 1.12 -3.35 11.15
CA ASP A 104 2.47 -3.67 10.66
C ASP A 104 3.25 -2.44 10.16
N ASP A 105 3.44 -1.46 11.04
CA ASP A 105 4.09 -0.17 10.80
C ASP A 105 3.39 0.78 9.81
N GLY A 106 2.19 0.43 9.35
CA GLY A 106 1.35 1.31 8.54
C GLY A 106 1.83 1.53 7.10
N GLY A 107 1.28 2.56 6.46
CA GLY A 107 1.65 2.97 5.10
C GLY A 107 1.05 2.10 4.00
N TRP A 108 0.04 1.29 4.33
CA TRP A 108 -0.53 0.31 3.43
C TRP A 108 -1.61 0.91 2.55
N THR A 109 -1.43 0.87 1.24
CA THR A 109 -2.51 1.15 0.29
C THR A 109 -3.36 -0.10 0.09
N VAL A 110 -4.62 -0.05 0.53
CA VAL A 110 -5.53 -1.21 0.47
C VAL A 110 -6.17 -1.31 -0.91
N ILE A 111 -5.88 -2.42 -1.61
CA ILE A 111 -6.41 -2.71 -2.95
C ILE A 111 -7.74 -3.48 -2.94
N GLN A 112 -8.00 -4.23 -1.86
CA GLN A 112 -9.25 -4.97 -1.64
C GLN A 112 -9.55 -4.99 -0.14
N ARG A 113 -10.80 -4.78 0.24
CA ARG A 113 -11.28 -4.89 1.62
C ARG A 113 -12.55 -5.72 1.68
N ARG A 114 -12.57 -6.71 2.58
CA ARG A 114 -13.75 -7.53 2.93
C ARG A 114 -13.85 -7.66 4.44
N GLY A 115 -15.08 -7.66 4.97
CA GLY A 115 -15.27 -7.68 6.41
C GLY A 115 -16.74 -7.53 6.83
N LYS A 116 -16.95 -7.38 8.13
CA LYS A 116 -18.28 -7.17 8.68
C LYS A 116 -18.64 -5.69 8.60
N PHE A 117 -19.20 -5.28 7.47
CA PHE A 117 -19.73 -3.93 7.25
C PHE A 117 -21.26 -3.96 7.17
N SER A 118 -21.88 -2.80 7.35
CA SER A 118 -23.34 -2.65 7.24
C SER A 118 -23.84 -3.03 5.86
N VAL A 119 -23.10 -2.64 4.82
CA VAL A 119 -23.33 -3.03 3.44
C VAL A 119 -22.25 -4.01 2.99
N GLN A 120 -22.68 -5.15 2.46
CA GLN A 120 -21.80 -6.13 1.82
C GLN A 120 -21.74 -5.87 0.32
N GLN A 121 -20.57 -6.06 -0.27
CA GLN A 121 -20.34 -5.90 -1.70
C GLN A 121 -20.39 -7.25 -2.41
N ASP A 122 -21.00 -7.29 -3.59
CA ASP A 122 -20.91 -8.45 -4.47
C ASP A 122 -19.55 -8.47 -5.20
N PHE A 123 -18.81 -9.56 -5.02
CA PHE A 123 -17.53 -9.83 -5.68
C PHE A 123 -17.67 -10.79 -6.87
N TYR A 124 -18.86 -11.33 -7.17
CA TYR A 124 -19.07 -12.11 -8.38
C TYR A 124 -19.36 -11.15 -9.56
N ARG A 125 -18.30 -10.56 -10.11
CA ARG A 125 -18.37 -9.50 -11.13
C ARG A 125 -17.61 -9.90 -12.39
N ASP A 126 -17.91 -9.22 -13.50
CA ASP A 126 -17.22 -9.41 -14.77
C ASP A 126 -15.81 -8.81 -14.77
N TRP A 127 -15.05 -9.11 -15.82
CA TRP A 127 -13.67 -8.65 -15.99
C TRP A 127 -13.56 -7.11 -16.02
N GLU A 128 -14.50 -6.42 -16.67
CA GLU A 128 -14.48 -4.97 -16.77
C GLU A 128 -14.65 -4.30 -15.40
N SER A 129 -15.47 -4.88 -14.53
CA SER A 129 -15.62 -4.44 -13.14
C SER A 129 -14.32 -4.61 -12.35
N TYR A 130 -13.61 -5.72 -12.51
CA TYR A 130 -12.31 -5.92 -11.83
C TYR A 130 -11.21 -5.00 -12.33
N LYS A 131 -11.25 -4.59 -13.61
CA LYS A 131 -10.35 -3.58 -14.15
C LYS A 131 -10.67 -2.20 -13.60
N SER A 132 -11.95 -1.81 -13.60
CA SER A 132 -12.37 -0.47 -13.19
C SER A 132 -12.43 -0.24 -11.68
N GLY A 133 -12.65 -1.30 -10.89
CA GLY A 133 -12.93 -1.20 -9.46
C GLY A 133 -14.43 -1.18 -9.16
N PHE A 134 -14.82 -1.66 -7.98
CA PHE A 134 -16.20 -1.65 -7.51
C PHE A 134 -16.30 -1.65 -5.98
N GLY A 135 -17.47 -1.28 -5.47
CA GLY A 135 -17.76 -1.22 -4.04
C GLY A 135 -17.52 0.15 -3.43
N ASN A 136 -17.47 0.18 -2.09
CA ASN A 136 -17.37 1.40 -1.30
C ASN A 136 -16.06 1.39 -0.52
N ILE A 137 -15.19 2.38 -0.75
CA ILE A 137 -13.87 2.49 -0.11
C ILE A 137 -13.99 2.56 1.43
N SER A 138 -15.11 3.06 1.96
CA SER A 138 -15.37 3.07 3.40
C SER A 138 -15.73 1.69 3.98
N GLU A 139 -16.12 0.74 3.14
CA GLU A 139 -16.67 -0.57 3.50
C GLU A 139 -15.94 -1.68 2.71
N GLU A 140 -16.68 -2.48 1.92
CA GLU A 140 -16.11 -3.51 1.04
C GLU A 140 -15.89 -2.98 -0.38
N PHE A 141 -14.70 -3.22 -0.92
CA PHE A 141 -14.35 -2.76 -2.26
C PHE A 141 -13.23 -3.56 -2.92
N TRP A 142 -13.10 -3.34 -4.22
CA TRP A 142 -11.96 -3.66 -5.07
C TRP A 142 -11.53 -2.37 -5.79
N LEU A 143 -10.26 -1.97 -5.67
CA LEU A 143 -9.78 -0.67 -6.15
C LEU A 143 -9.75 -0.55 -7.68
N GLY A 144 -9.65 -1.68 -8.39
CA GLY A 144 -9.38 -1.72 -9.83
C GLY A 144 -7.94 -2.12 -10.14
N ALA A 145 -7.67 -2.51 -11.39
CA ALA A 145 -6.38 -3.00 -11.88
C ALA A 145 -5.85 -2.17 -13.05
#